data_AF-A0AAN6Z5A4-F1
#
_entry.id   AF-A0AAN6Z5A4-F1
#
_cell.length_a   1.000
_cell.length_b   1.000
_cell.length_c   1.000
_cell.angle_alpha   90.00
_cell.angle_beta   90.00
_cell.angle_gamma   90.00
#
_symmetry.space_group_name_H-M   'P 1'
#
loop_
_entity.id
_entity.type
_entity.pdbx_description
1 polymer ?
#
loop_
_entity_poly.entity_id
_entity_poly.type
_entity_poly.pdbx_seq_one_letter_code
_entity_poly.pdbx_strand_id
1 'polypeptide(L)'
;MPFETSCFVPDPRYTFLFDPTPRENLICAICTESHLSVPWSWAAIRDSNPSLLPCGHVFGHKCLQIWLRTHDTCPACRFRLKYDLCKHPIPPRRLTRESLLLVPPTIPDGGAVSDQCSWCRTKTDQMVILELCVPLAGRYYELKATYERTGSEVDRKKTATAKGHLDKVLHGLVPPNDWQW
;
A
#
# COMPACT_ATOMS: atom_id res chain seq x y z
N MET A 1 -30.20 -6.19 15.58
CA MET A 1 -29.76 -6.30 14.18
C MET A 1 -28.95 -5.04 13.87
N PRO A 2 -27.63 -5.03 14.07
CA PRO A 2 -26.86 -3.81 13.85
C PRO A 2 -26.75 -3.57 12.34
N PHE A 3 -27.13 -2.37 11.92
CA PHE A 3 -27.08 -1.89 10.55
C PHE A 3 -25.74 -2.25 9.89
N GLU A 4 -25.74 -3.25 9.01
CA GLU A 4 -24.69 -3.40 8.00
C GLU A 4 -24.66 -2.09 7.21
N THR A 5 -23.61 -1.30 7.43
CA THR A 5 -23.45 -0.01 6.79
C THR A 5 -23.35 -0.24 5.28
N SER A 6 -24.29 0.31 4.52
CA SER A 6 -24.40 0.17 3.06
C SER A 6 -23.14 0.55 2.29
N CYS A 7 -22.18 1.22 2.94
CA CYS A 7 -20.92 1.68 2.40
C CYS A 7 -19.70 0.78 2.69
N PHE A 8 -19.86 -0.36 3.37
CA PHE A 8 -18.76 -1.27 3.68
C PHE A 8 -18.59 -2.36 2.61
N VAL A 9 -17.41 -2.37 1.98
CA VAL A 9 -17.00 -3.26 0.89
C VAL A 9 -15.60 -3.83 1.21
N PRO A 10 -15.51 -4.95 1.94
CA PRO A 10 -14.23 -5.53 2.33
C PRO A 10 -13.45 -6.05 1.12
N ASP A 11 -14.11 -6.66 0.14
CA ASP A 11 -13.51 -7.37 -0.99
C ASP A 11 -13.82 -6.67 -2.34
N PRO A 12 -13.39 -5.42 -2.54
CA PRO A 12 -13.85 -4.55 -3.63
C PRO A 12 -13.68 -5.15 -5.02
N ARG A 13 -12.63 -5.94 -5.26
CA ARG A 13 -12.41 -6.60 -6.55
C ARG A 13 -13.53 -7.58 -6.86
N TYR A 14 -13.90 -8.43 -5.90
CA TYR A 14 -14.97 -9.39 -6.07
C TYR A 14 -16.33 -8.68 -6.11
N THR A 15 -16.58 -7.78 -5.16
CA THR A 15 -17.83 -7.01 -5.09
C THR A 15 -18.11 -6.23 -6.39
N PHE A 16 -17.12 -5.55 -6.99
CA PHE A 16 -17.38 -4.69 -8.15
C PHE A 16 -17.19 -5.36 -9.52
N LEU A 17 -16.44 -6.45 -9.62
CA LEU A 17 -16.17 -7.13 -10.91
C LEU A 17 -17.00 -8.39 -11.12
N PHE A 18 -17.29 -9.13 -10.05
CA PHE A 18 -17.77 -10.52 -10.17
C PHE A 18 -19.08 -10.79 -9.45
N ASP A 19 -19.52 -9.92 -8.53
CA ASP A 19 -20.78 -10.10 -7.82
C ASP A 19 -21.96 -10.11 -8.81
N PRO A 20 -22.64 -11.26 -8.97
CA PRO A 20 -23.76 -11.38 -9.90
C PRO A 20 -25.01 -10.67 -9.35
N THR A 21 -25.04 -10.38 -8.06
CA THR A 21 -26.06 -9.52 -7.45
C THR A 21 -25.53 -8.10 -7.43
N PRO A 22 -26.16 -7.15 -8.14
CA PRO A 22 -25.81 -5.75 -7.95
C PRO A 22 -25.97 -5.45 -6.47
N ARG A 23 -24.97 -4.82 -5.81
CA ARG A 23 -25.26 -4.14 -4.55
C ARG A 23 -26.22 -3.02 -4.90
N GLU A 24 -27.52 -3.30 -4.83
CA GLU A 24 -28.57 -2.47 -5.43
C GLU A 24 -28.60 -1.05 -4.84
N ASN A 25 -27.94 -0.81 -3.71
CA ASN A 25 -27.97 0.49 -3.02
C ASN A 25 -26.66 0.86 -2.32
N LEU A 26 -25.54 0.88 -3.06
CA LEU A 26 -24.35 1.58 -2.54
C LEU A 26 -24.60 3.09 -2.55
N ILE A 27 -25.10 3.63 -1.45
CA ILE A 27 -25.39 5.06 -1.28
C ILE A 27 -24.25 5.69 -0.48
N CYS A 28 -23.84 6.89 -0.88
CA CYS A 28 -22.82 7.64 -0.16
C CYS A 28 -23.27 7.93 1.28
N ALA A 29 -22.62 7.34 2.27
CA ALA A 29 -22.96 7.54 3.68
C ALA A 29 -22.61 8.94 4.24
N ILE A 30 -21.97 9.83 3.45
CA ILE A 30 -21.69 11.21 3.84
C ILE A 30 -22.87 12.12 3.49
N CYS A 31 -23.32 12.12 2.24
CA CYS A 31 -24.45 12.96 1.80
C CYS A 31 -25.80 12.26 1.87
N THR A 32 -25.82 10.93 1.98
CA THR A 32 -27.03 10.07 2.00
C THR A 32 -27.92 10.15 0.76
N GLU A 33 -27.50 10.87 -0.27
CA GLU A 33 -28.28 11.13 -1.49
C GLU A 33 -27.70 10.44 -2.73
N SER A 34 -26.37 10.42 -2.88
CA SER A 34 -25.73 9.95 -4.12
C SER A 34 -25.65 8.42 -4.18
N HIS A 35 -26.29 7.84 -5.19
CA HIS A 35 -26.08 6.44 -5.58
C HIS A 35 -24.72 6.30 -6.26
N LEU A 36 -23.86 5.45 -5.71
CA LEU A 36 -22.50 5.27 -6.16
C LEU A 36 -22.43 4.21 -7.26
N SER A 37 -21.75 4.56 -8.35
CA SER A 37 -21.53 3.65 -9.48
C SER A 37 -20.12 3.80 -10.00
N VAL A 38 -19.45 2.69 -10.30
CA VAL A 38 -18.06 2.70 -10.78
C VAL A 38 -18.05 3.21 -12.24
N PRO A 39 -17.51 4.40 -12.50
CA PRO A 39 -17.51 4.97 -13.84
C PRO A 39 -16.35 4.42 -14.68
N TRP A 40 -16.41 4.63 -15.99
CA TRP A 40 -15.21 4.60 -16.82
C TRP A 40 -14.27 5.76 -16.47
N SER A 41 -12.97 5.57 -16.66
CA SER A 41 -11.95 6.56 -16.28
C SER A 41 -12.08 7.90 -17.02
N TRP A 42 -12.56 7.90 -18.25
CA TRP A 42 -12.79 9.10 -19.06
C TRP A 42 -14.06 9.87 -18.66
N ALA A 43 -14.94 9.28 -17.85
CA ALA A 43 -16.20 9.92 -17.49
C ALA A 43 -15.95 11.11 -16.55
N ALA A 44 -16.76 12.16 -16.71
CA ALA A 44 -16.70 13.32 -15.84
C ALA A 44 -16.85 12.94 -14.36
N ILE A 45 -16.12 13.62 -13.47
CA ILE A 45 -16.17 13.36 -12.03
C ILE A 45 -17.47 13.92 -11.44
N ARG A 46 -18.31 13.03 -10.91
CA ARG A 46 -19.60 13.33 -10.24
C ARG A 46 -19.58 12.87 -8.79
N ASP A 47 -20.59 13.26 -8.03
CA ASP A 47 -20.77 12.83 -6.63
C ASP A 47 -21.03 11.32 -6.52
N SER A 48 -21.58 10.72 -7.59
CA SER A 48 -21.78 9.28 -7.74
C SER A 48 -20.49 8.48 -7.96
N ASN A 49 -19.34 9.13 -8.23
CA ASN A 49 -18.08 8.41 -8.45
C ASN A 49 -17.54 7.90 -7.09
N PRO A 50 -17.35 6.60 -6.88
CA PRO A 50 -16.92 6.08 -5.59
C PRO A 50 -15.41 6.23 -5.36
N SER A 51 -15.03 6.34 -4.09
CA SER A 51 -13.66 6.18 -3.60
C SER A 51 -13.63 5.25 -2.41
N LEU A 52 -12.66 4.34 -2.41
CA LEU A 52 -12.44 3.32 -1.40
C LEU A 52 -11.32 3.73 -0.45
N LEU A 53 -11.49 3.44 0.83
CA LEU A 53 -10.47 3.56 1.88
C LEU A 53 -9.86 2.19 2.23
N PRO A 54 -8.64 2.15 2.81
CA PRO A 54 -8.01 0.90 3.24
C PRO A 54 -8.84 0.07 4.22
N CYS A 55 -9.69 0.73 5.01
CA CYS A 55 -10.60 0.08 5.95
C CYS A 55 -11.82 -0.58 5.30
N GLY A 56 -11.94 -0.58 3.98
CA GLY A 56 -13.06 -1.19 3.24
C GLY A 56 -14.29 -0.29 3.06
N HIS A 57 -14.30 0.93 3.57
CA HIS A 57 -15.45 1.84 3.39
C HIS A 57 -15.36 2.62 2.07
N VAL A 58 -16.50 2.76 1.39
CA VAL A 58 -16.65 3.45 0.10
C VAL A 58 -17.57 4.67 0.25
N PHE A 59 -17.17 5.79 -0.33
CA PHE A 59 -17.94 7.04 -0.31
C PHE A 59 -17.91 7.72 -1.67
N GLY A 60 -18.82 8.67 -1.90
CA GLY A 60 -18.73 9.58 -3.04
C GLY A 60 -17.42 10.35 -3.00
N HIS A 61 -16.70 10.39 -4.12
CA HIS A 61 -15.34 10.92 -4.22
C HIS A 61 -15.26 12.36 -3.74
N LYS A 62 -16.17 13.22 -4.23
CA LYS A 62 -16.22 14.64 -3.84
C LYS A 62 -16.55 14.82 -2.36
N CYS A 63 -17.54 14.09 -1.85
CA CYS A 63 -17.92 14.12 -0.43
C CYS A 63 -16.74 13.74 0.47
N LEU A 64 -16.03 12.68 0.13
CA LEU A 64 -14.87 12.21 0.88
C LEU A 64 -13.71 13.21 0.80
N GLN A 65 -13.43 13.79 -0.37
CA GLN A 65 -12.41 14.84 -0.51
C GLN A 65 -12.72 16.06 0.35
N ILE A 66 -13.99 16.49 0.43
CA ILE A 66 -14.41 17.60 1.31
C ILE A 66 -14.17 17.23 2.77
N TRP A 67 -14.59 16.03 3.20
CA TRP A 67 -14.39 15.54 4.56
C TRP A 67 -12.91 15.55 4.97
N LEU A 68 -12.03 15.09 4.07
CA LEU A 68 -10.59 14.97 4.32
C LEU A 68 -9.83 16.30 4.34
N ARG A 69 -10.50 17.43 4.05
CA ARG A 69 -9.88 18.77 4.23
C ARG A 69 -9.68 19.11 5.70
N THR A 70 -10.54 18.60 6.58
CA THR A 70 -10.54 18.93 8.01
C THR A 70 -10.40 17.70 8.91
N HIS A 71 -10.44 16.50 8.34
CA HIS A 71 -10.33 15.23 9.07
C HIS A 71 -9.28 14.33 8.42
N ASP A 72 -8.62 13.51 9.22
CA ASP A 72 -7.69 12.46 8.76
C ASP A 72 -8.22 11.05 9.07
N THR A 73 -9.55 10.89 9.18
CA THR A 73 -10.19 9.62 9.57
C THR A 73 -11.33 9.24 8.63
N CYS A 74 -11.57 7.94 8.47
CA CYS A 74 -12.78 7.42 7.82
C CYS A 74 -14.06 7.97 8.47
N PRO A 75 -15.03 8.50 7.69
CA PRO A 75 -16.30 9.00 8.24
C PRO A 75 -17.11 7.96 9.02
N ALA A 76 -17.03 6.68 8.63
CA ALA A 76 -17.82 5.59 9.20
C ALA A 76 -17.12 4.96 10.42
N CYS A 77 -15.92 4.40 10.25
CA CYS A 77 -15.25 3.61 11.29
C CYS A 77 -14.10 4.34 12.00
N ARG A 78 -13.82 5.60 11.65
CA ARG A 78 -12.76 6.42 12.24
C ARG A 78 -11.33 5.90 12.07
N PHE A 79 -11.12 4.90 11.20
CA PHE A 79 -9.79 4.48 10.77
C PHE A 79 -8.95 5.67 10.31
N ARG A 80 -7.73 5.80 10.84
CA ARG A 80 -6.83 6.94 10.58
C ARG A 80 -6.12 6.79 9.23
N LEU A 81 -6.22 7.81 8.39
CA LEU A 81 -5.71 7.85 7.02
C LEU A 81 -4.36 8.57 6.94
N LYS A 82 -3.39 8.08 7.72
CA LYS A 82 -2.01 8.57 7.70
C LYS A 82 -1.03 7.41 7.78
N TYR A 83 0.05 7.50 7.02
CA TYR A 83 1.17 6.56 7.12
C TYR A 83 1.86 6.70 8.48
N ASP A 84 2.26 5.58 9.08
CA ASP A 84 2.74 5.60 10.46
C ASP A 84 4.13 6.22 10.64
N LEU A 85 5.05 6.06 9.71
CA LEU A 85 6.39 6.65 9.82
C LEU A 85 6.46 8.06 9.26
N CYS A 86 5.92 8.30 8.06
CA CYS A 86 6.05 9.61 7.42
C CYS A 86 4.89 10.59 7.69
N LYS A 87 3.80 10.13 8.34
CA LYS A 87 2.61 10.92 8.72
C LYS A 87 1.89 11.62 7.57
N HIS A 88 2.29 11.41 6.32
CA HIS A 88 1.58 11.89 5.15
C HIS A 88 0.18 11.26 5.06
N PRO A 89 -0.80 11.95 4.45
CA PRO A 89 -2.14 11.40 4.25
C PRO A 89 -2.11 10.17 3.34
N ILE A 90 -2.93 9.17 3.67
CA ILE A 90 -3.22 8.04 2.79
C ILE A 90 -4.33 8.50 1.82
N PRO A 91 -4.06 8.58 0.52
CA PRO A 91 -5.05 9.07 -0.43
C PRO A 91 -6.19 8.05 -0.60
N PRO A 92 -7.46 8.49 -0.61
CA PRO A 92 -8.55 7.60 -0.97
C PRO A 92 -8.42 7.15 -2.43
N ARG A 93 -8.68 5.87 -2.70
CA ARG A 93 -8.54 5.31 -4.05
C ARG A 93 -9.83 5.51 -4.83
N ARG A 94 -9.81 6.38 -5.84
CA ARG A 94 -10.94 6.51 -6.78
C ARG A 94 -11.10 5.22 -7.57
N LEU A 95 -12.31 4.68 -7.57
CA LEU A 95 -12.62 3.48 -8.34
C LEU A 95 -13.09 3.89 -9.74
N THR A 96 -12.54 3.24 -10.75
CA THR A 96 -13.01 3.27 -12.14
C THR A 96 -12.97 1.85 -12.66
N ARG A 97 -13.69 1.55 -13.74
CA ARG A 97 -13.77 0.17 -14.26
C ARG A 97 -12.39 -0.44 -14.55
N GLU A 98 -11.45 0.39 -15.00
CA GLU A 98 -10.07 0.03 -15.30
C GLU A 98 -9.21 -0.10 -14.04
N SER A 99 -9.49 0.71 -13.01
CA SER A 99 -8.69 0.68 -11.76
C SER A 99 -9.09 -0.45 -10.82
N LEU A 100 -10.28 -1.05 -10.98
CA LEU A 100 -10.78 -2.13 -10.12
C LEU A 100 -9.80 -3.31 -10.00
N LEU A 101 -9.18 -3.74 -11.10
CA LEU A 101 -8.20 -4.83 -11.08
C LEU A 101 -6.93 -4.49 -10.29
N LEU A 102 -6.60 -3.20 -10.18
CA LEU A 102 -5.43 -2.66 -9.49
C LEU A 102 -5.76 -2.19 -8.07
N VAL A 103 -6.97 -2.46 -7.58
CA VAL A 103 -7.33 -2.17 -6.19
C VAL A 103 -6.58 -3.16 -5.29
N PRO A 104 -5.73 -2.69 -4.36
CA PRO A 104 -5.10 -3.56 -3.38
C PRO A 104 -6.17 -4.15 -2.45
N PRO A 105 -5.95 -5.34 -1.88
CA PRO A 105 -6.83 -5.87 -0.84
C PRO A 105 -7.04 -4.83 0.27
N THR A 106 -8.26 -4.69 0.76
CA THR A 106 -8.51 -3.84 1.94
C THR A 106 -7.97 -4.54 3.18
N ILE A 107 -7.85 -3.84 4.31
CA ILE A 107 -7.43 -4.44 5.58
C ILE A 107 -8.35 -5.62 5.97
N PRO A 108 -9.69 -5.50 5.90
CA PRO A 108 -10.59 -6.64 6.09
C PRO A 108 -10.36 -7.83 5.13
N ASP A 109 -9.88 -7.59 3.91
CA ASP A 109 -9.55 -8.60 2.88
C ASP A 109 -8.08 -9.05 2.97
N GLY A 110 -7.44 -8.91 4.14
CA GLY A 110 -6.06 -9.34 4.39
C GLY A 110 -4.98 -8.41 3.84
N GLY A 111 -5.35 -7.22 3.34
CA GLY A 111 -4.42 -6.18 2.94
C GLY A 111 -3.79 -5.43 4.11
N ALA A 112 -2.83 -4.56 3.80
CA ALA A 112 -2.16 -3.72 4.79
C ALA A 112 -1.93 -2.31 4.24
N VAL A 113 -1.73 -1.37 5.16
CA VAL A 113 -1.23 -0.03 4.85
C VAL A 113 0.26 -0.04 5.13
N SER A 114 1.05 0.52 4.21
CA SER A 114 2.49 0.64 4.43
C SER A 114 2.81 1.58 5.60
N ASP A 115 3.99 1.44 6.20
CA ASP A 115 4.47 2.41 7.18
C ASP A 115 4.80 3.77 6.55
N GLN A 116 5.11 3.79 5.25
CA GLN A 116 5.50 5.00 4.52
C GLN A 116 4.76 5.09 3.19
N CYS A 117 4.47 6.32 2.76
CA CYS A 117 4.04 6.56 1.39
C CYS A 117 5.14 6.16 0.40
N SER A 118 4.74 5.83 -0.84
CA SER A 118 5.66 5.39 -1.90
C SER A 118 6.90 6.29 -2.07
N TRP A 119 6.71 7.61 -2.05
CA TRP A 119 7.83 8.55 -2.20
C TRP A 119 8.80 8.53 -1.01
N CYS A 120 8.28 8.51 0.23
CA CYS A 120 9.13 8.41 1.43
C CYS A 120 9.86 7.08 1.46
N ARG A 121 9.17 5.99 1.09
CA ARG A 121 9.75 4.66 1.01
C ARG A 121 10.91 4.62 0.02
N THR A 122 10.74 5.17 -1.19
CA THR A 122 11.83 5.28 -2.17
C THR A 122 13.04 6.04 -1.62
N LYS A 123 12.83 7.13 -0.88
CA LYS A 123 13.94 7.87 -0.25
C LYS A 123 14.63 7.04 0.83
N THR A 124 13.86 6.36 1.67
CA THR A 124 14.42 5.47 2.69
C THR A 124 15.23 4.34 2.05
N ASP A 125 14.70 3.69 1.02
CA ASP A 125 15.39 2.63 0.29
C ASP A 125 16.67 3.14 -0.37
N GLN A 126 16.66 4.34 -0.96
CA GLN A 126 17.87 4.98 -1.50
C GLN A 126 18.94 5.17 -0.43
N MET A 127 18.57 5.67 0.75
CA MET A 127 19.51 5.83 1.87
C MET A 127 20.05 4.48 2.34
N VAL A 128 19.19 3.47 2.48
CA VAL A 128 19.61 2.11 2.85
C VAL A 128 20.61 1.55 1.83
N ILE A 129 20.35 1.74 0.53
CA ILE A 129 21.24 1.27 -0.51
C ILE A 129 22.62 1.95 -0.39
N LEU A 130 22.64 3.28 -0.31
CA LEU A 130 23.87 4.06 -0.35
C LEU A 130 24.69 3.92 0.95
N GLU A 131 24.04 3.97 2.11
CA GLU A 131 24.71 4.07 3.41
C GLU A 131 24.94 2.71 4.08
N LEU A 132 24.21 1.65 3.67
CA LEU A 132 24.33 0.32 4.26
C LEU A 132 24.73 -0.74 3.24
N CYS A 133 23.96 -0.90 2.15
CA CYS A 133 24.19 -2.00 1.20
C CYS A 133 25.49 -1.83 0.43
N VAL A 134 25.77 -0.63 -0.11
CA VAL A 134 26.97 -0.34 -0.89
C VAL A 134 28.26 -0.58 -0.09
N PRO A 135 28.42 -0.07 1.16
CA PRO A 135 29.60 -0.35 1.98
C PRO A 135 29.79 -1.84 2.29
N LEU A 136 28.72 -2.55 2.65
CA LEU A 136 28.79 -3.99 2.93
C LEU A 136 29.16 -4.80 1.69
N ALA A 137 28.58 -4.46 0.55
CA ALA A 137 28.91 -5.08 -0.74
C ALA A 137 30.37 -4.78 -1.13
N GLY A 138 30.83 -3.55 -0.94
CA GLY A 138 32.23 -3.15 -1.18
C GLY A 138 33.20 -4.04 -0.41
N ARG A 139 33.00 -4.18 0.90
CA ARG A 139 33.82 -5.07 1.75
C ARG A 139 33.78 -6.53 1.29
N TYR A 140 32.60 -7.03 0.90
CA TYR A 140 32.48 -8.38 0.36
C TYR A 140 33.31 -8.55 -0.92
N TYR A 141 33.23 -7.61 -1.86
CA TYR A 141 33.96 -7.68 -3.13
C TYR A 141 35.47 -7.52 -2.97
N GLU A 142 35.95 -6.68 -2.03
CA GLU A 142 37.38 -6.58 -1.69
C GLU A 142 37.95 -7.91 -1.17
N LEU A 143 37.23 -8.56 -0.26
CA LEU A 143 37.60 -9.87 0.28
C LEU A 143 37.54 -10.96 -0.80
N LYS A 144 36.51 -10.91 -1.65
CA LYS A 144 36.36 -11.83 -2.78
C LYS A 144 37.53 -11.71 -3.75
N ALA A 145 37.91 -10.49 -4.16
CA ALA A 145 39.04 -10.25 -5.03
C ALA A 145 40.37 -10.73 -4.40
N THR A 146 40.54 -10.54 -3.09
CA THR A 146 41.72 -11.07 -2.37
C THR A 146 41.76 -12.59 -2.42
N TYR A 147 40.64 -13.27 -2.14
CA TYR A 147 40.53 -14.72 -2.23
C TYR A 147 40.79 -15.24 -3.65
N GLU A 148 40.23 -14.60 -4.67
CA GLU A 148 40.44 -14.98 -6.08
C GLU A 148 41.92 -14.91 -6.48
N ARG A 149 42.69 -13.97 -5.90
CA ARG A 149 44.13 -13.85 -6.12
C ARG A 149 44.95 -14.85 -5.31
N THR A 150 44.60 -15.13 -4.06
CA THR A 150 45.43 -15.94 -3.15
C THR A 150 45.07 -17.41 -3.14
N GLY A 151 43.80 -17.77 -3.41
CA GLY A 151 43.26 -19.12 -3.21
C GLY A 151 43.29 -19.59 -1.75
N SER A 152 43.58 -18.72 -0.78
CA SER A 152 43.80 -19.10 0.61
C SER A 152 42.50 -19.48 1.34
N GLU A 153 42.54 -20.56 2.10
CA GLU A 153 41.44 -21.00 2.97
C GLU A 153 41.03 -19.92 3.98
N VAL A 154 41.99 -19.11 4.46
CA VAL A 154 41.72 -18.00 5.39
C VAL A 154 40.87 -16.93 4.70
N ASP A 155 41.22 -16.56 3.46
CA ASP A 155 40.49 -15.54 2.72
C ASP A 155 39.12 -16.06 2.25
N ARG A 156 39.01 -17.36 1.94
CA ARG A 156 37.72 -18.04 1.71
C ARG A 156 36.76 -17.88 2.88
N LYS A 157 37.23 -18.14 4.11
CA LYS A 157 36.42 -18.01 5.34
C LYS A 157 35.99 -16.56 5.60
N LYS A 158 36.87 -15.57 5.37
CA LYS A 158 36.52 -14.14 5.49
C LYS A 158 35.43 -13.74 4.51
N THR A 159 35.56 -14.14 3.24
CA THR A 159 34.57 -13.86 2.19
C THR A 159 33.22 -14.50 2.51
N ALA A 160 33.21 -15.76 2.95
CA ALA A 160 31.98 -16.45 3.37
C ALA A 160 31.29 -15.74 4.55
N THR A 161 32.06 -15.28 5.53
CA THR A 161 31.54 -14.53 6.69
C THR A 161 30.93 -13.20 6.26
N ALA A 162 31.62 -12.44 5.41
CA ALA A 162 31.13 -11.17 4.89
C ALA A 162 29.85 -11.35 4.06
N LYS A 163 29.80 -12.37 3.20
CA LYS A 163 28.60 -12.74 2.44
C LYS A 163 27.43 -13.07 3.36
N GLY A 164 27.64 -13.94 4.35
CA GLY A 164 26.58 -14.32 5.30
C GLY A 164 26.04 -13.12 6.08
N HIS A 165 26.89 -12.16 6.44
CA HIS A 165 26.45 -10.91 7.05
C HIS A 165 25.60 -10.07 6.09
N LEU A 166 26.06 -9.87 4.84
CA LEU A 166 25.31 -9.14 3.82
C LEU A 166 23.95 -9.80 3.54
N ASP A 167 23.91 -11.11 3.37
CA ASP A 167 22.67 -11.86 3.14
C ASP A 167 21.67 -11.65 4.29
N LYS A 168 22.15 -11.70 5.55
CA LYS A 168 21.31 -11.46 6.72
C LYS A 168 20.72 -10.05 6.74
N VAL A 169 21.52 -9.03 6.38
CA VAL A 169 21.05 -7.64 6.28
C VAL A 169 19.99 -7.51 5.18
N LEU A 170 20.28 -8.02 3.98
CA LEU A 170 19.36 -7.96 2.84
C LEU A 170 18.03 -8.66 3.14
N HIS A 171 18.06 -9.84 3.78
CA HIS A 171 16.85 -10.53 4.20
C HIS A 171 15.99 -9.70 5.18
N GLY A 172 16.61 -8.91 6.05
CA GLY A 172 15.89 -8.04 6.99
C GLY A 172 15.27 -6.79 6.34
N LEU A 173 15.71 -6.42 5.14
CA LEU A 173 15.23 -5.24 4.41
C LEU A 173 14.02 -5.52 3.52
N VAL A 174 13.73 -6.79 3.20
CA VAL A 174 12.57 -7.18 2.38
C VAL A 174 11.34 -7.26 3.28
N PRO A 175 10.35 -6.36 3.12
CA PRO A 175 9.12 -6.48 3.89
C PRO A 175 8.35 -7.72 3.44
N PRO A 176 7.70 -8.46 4.37
CA PRO A 176 7.04 -9.73 4.05
C PRO A 176 5.81 -9.60 3.15
N ASN A 177 5.27 -8.40 2.91
CA ASN A 177 4.08 -8.18 2.09
C ASN A 177 4.08 -6.77 1.45
N ASP A 178 4.16 -6.68 0.12
CA ASP A 178 4.15 -5.42 -0.65
C ASP A 178 2.75 -4.99 -1.13
N TRP A 179 1.69 -5.37 -0.41
CA TRP A 179 0.30 -5.03 -0.76
C TRP A 179 -0.09 -3.63 -0.28
N GLN A 180 0.50 -2.57 -0.83
CA GLN A 180 0.44 -1.25 -0.18
C GLN A 180 -0.70 -0.34 -0.67
N TRP A 181 -1.63 -0.05 0.25
CA TRP A 181 -2.26 1.26 0.40
C TRP A 181 -1.26 2.30 0.90
#